data_AF-A0A7S2NKI4-F1
#
_entry.id   AF-A0A7S2NKI4-F1
#
_cell.length_a   1.000
_cell.length_b   1.000
_cell.length_c   1.000
_cell.angle_alpha   90.00
_cell.angle_beta   90.00
_cell.angle_gamma   90.00
#
_symmetry.space_group_name_H-M   'P 1'
#
loop_
_entity.id
_entity.type
_entity.pdbx_description
1 polymer ?
#
loop_
_entity_poly.entity_id
_entity_poly.type
_entity_poly.pdbx_seq_one_letter_code
_entity_poly.pdbx_strand_id
1 'polypeptide(L)'
;KILLQVAVEGNIAFILVKYVRHLSKTGEMLPRRQSLPQWAFVAGEKALTNKYLPKVKDESGAMKKGDCQLWGISHGWLSAEHPDPTGQRVKEIIAKLDEFGAKDDDA
;
A
#
# COMPACT_ATOMS: atom_id res chain seq x y z
N LYS A 1 -0.08 12.46 15.76
CA LYS A 1 0.39 11.78 16.99
C LYS A 1 -0.41 10.51 17.29
N ILE A 2 -1.74 10.57 17.35
CA ILE A 2 -2.61 9.39 17.60
C ILE A 2 -2.45 8.29 16.53
N LEU A 3 -2.49 8.63 15.23
CA LEU A 3 -2.41 7.63 14.16
C LEU A 3 -1.07 6.86 14.13
N LEU A 4 0.03 7.55 14.45
CA LEU A 4 1.36 6.95 14.61
C LEU A 4 1.41 6.03 15.82
N GLN A 5 0.86 6.46 16.95
CA GLN A 5 0.79 5.66 18.16
C GLN A 5 -0.01 4.38 17.93
N VAL A 6 -1.20 4.48 17.33
CA VAL A 6 -2.04 3.35 16.94
C VAL A 6 -1.30 2.41 15.96
N ALA A 7 -0.56 2.97 15.00
CA ALA A 7 0.19 2.16 14.05
C ALA A 7 1.34 1.38 14.70
N VAL A 8 2.03 1.98 15.68
CA VAL A 8 3.13 1.34 16.42
C VAL A 8 2.58 0.31 17.39
N GLU A 9 1.67 0.70 18.28
CA GLU A 9 1.11 -0.17 19.31
C GLU A 9 0.27 -1.31 18.71
N GLY A 10 -0.48 -1.02 17.64
CA GLY A 10 -1.27 -2.01 16.91
C GLY A 10 -0.49 -2.84 15.89
N ASN A 11 0.83 -2.64 15.77
CA ASN A 11 1.68 -3.30 14.77
C ASN A 11 1.08 -3.23 13.34
N ILE A 12 0.56 -2.06 12.97
CA ILE A 12 -0.08 -1.84 11.67
C ILE A 12 0.98 -1.83 10.58
N ALA A 13 0.63 -2.37 9.42
CA ALA A 13 1.43 -2.29 8.21
C ALA A 13 0.52 -1.90 7.05
N PHE A 14 1.05 -1.09 6.14
CA PHE A 14 0.36 -0.62 4.94
C PHE A 14 0.88 -1.38 3.73
N ILE A 15 -0.01 -1.78 2.83
CA ILE A 15 0.34 -2.54 1.63
C ILE A 15 0.79 -1.56 0.56
N LEU A 16 1.93 -1.81 -0.06
CA LEU A 16 2.45 -0.93 -1.11
C LEU A 16 1.63 -1.07 -2.40
N VAL A 17 1.41 0.05 -3.09
CA VAL A 17 0.68 0.08 -4.37
C VAL A 17 1.32 -0.87 -5.39
N LYS A 18 2.65 -0.95 -5.45
CA LYS A 18 3.35 -1.91 -6.33
C LYS A 18 2.97 -3.38 -6.10
N TYR A 19 2.64 -3.74 -4.87
CA TYR A 19 2.20 -5.10 -4.57
C TYR A 19 0.77 -5.35 -5.07
N VAL A 20 -0.13 -4.40 -4.87
CA VAL A 20 -1.49 -4.48 -5.42
C VAL A 20 -1.45 -4.56 -6.95
N ARG A 21 -0.52 -3.82 -7.59
CA ARG A 21 -0.28 -3.92 -9.05
C ARG A 21 0.26 -5.27 -9.46
N HIS A 22 1.16 -5.85 -8.65
CA HIS A 22 1.69 -7.19 -8.90
C HIS A 22 0.56 -8.22 -8.90
N LEU A 23 -0.30 -8.22 -7.87
CA LEU A 23 -1.48 -9.09 -7.80
C LEU A 23 -2.42 -8.89 -9.00
N SER A 24 -2.68 -7.64 -9.39
CA SER A 24 -3.50 -7.32 -10.57
C SER A 24 -2.92 -7.92 -11.87
N LYS A 25 -1.60 -7.88 -12.04
CA LYS A 25 -0.89 -8.41 -13.21
C LYS A 25 -0.82 -9.94 -13.23
N THR A 26 -0.59 -10.57 -12.07
CA THR A 26 -0.48 -12.03 -11.96
C THR A 26 -1.85 -12.71 -11.89
N GLY A 27 -2.91 -11.97 -11.58
CA GLY A 27 -4.24 -12.52 -11.33
C GLY A 27 -4.33 -13.26 -9.99
N GLU A 28 -3.34 -13.07 -9.12
CA GLU A 28 -3.34 -13.67 -7.78
C GLU A 28 -4.35 -12.98 -6.86
N MET A 29 -4.93 -13.77 -5.96
CA MET A 29 -5.83 -13.25 -4.93
C MET A 29 -5.05 -12.53 -3.83
N LEU A 30 -5.67 -11.52 -3.22
CA LEU A 30 -5.11 -10.86 -2.04
C LEU A 30 -4.96 -11.88 -0.89
N PRO A 31 -3.73 -12.22 -0.47
CA PRO A 31 -3.53 -13.26 0.53
C PRO A 31 -3.76 -12.72 1.95
N ARG A 32 -3.80 -13.63 2.93
CA ARG A 32 -3.80 -13.25 4.34
C ARG A 32 -2.54 -12.45 4.66
N ARG A 33 -2.64 -11.53 5.63
CA ARG A 33 -1.51 -10.70 6.07
C ARG A 33 -0.25 -11.51 6.41
N GLN A 34 -0.40 -12.64 7.08
CA GLN A 34 0.74 -13.49 7.50
C GLN A 34 1.47 -14.13 6.30
N SER A 35 0.84 -14.12 5.13
CA SER A 35 1.36 -14.70 3.88
C SER A 35 1.88 -13.62 2.92
N LEU A 36 1.82 -12.34 3.31
CA LEU A 36 2.38 -11.26 2.49
C LEU A 36 3.91 -11.35 2.46
N PRO A 37 4.55 -11.24 1.29
CA PRO A 37 5.99 -11.21 1.22
C PRO A 37 6.52 -9.92 1.86
N GLN A 38 7.74 -9.94 2.39
CA GLN A 38 8.31 -8.83 3.16
C GLN A 38 8.39 -7.51 2.37
N TRP A 39 8.46 -7.57 1.05
CA TRP A 39 8.49 -6.40 0.17
C TRP A 39 7.11 -5.81 -0.14
N ALA A 40 6.02 -6.51 0.20
CA ALA A 40 4.66 -6.10 -0.13
C ALA A 40 4.10 -4.99 0.77
N PHE A 41 4.71 -4.76 1.92
CA PHE A 41 4.19 -3.85 2.92
C PHE A 41 5.29 -3.03 3.59
N VAL A 42 4.88 -1.92 4.18
CA VAL A 42 5.71 -1.05 5.00
C VAL A 42 5.11 -0.95 6.40
N ALA A 43 5.96 -1.05 7.43
CA ALA A 43 5.53 -0.87 8.81
C ALA A 43 4.93 0.53 9.00
N GLY A 44 3.85 0.64 9.77
CA GLY A 44 3.10 1.89 9.90
C GLY A 44 3.93 3.03 10.49
N GLU A 45 4.86 2.74 11.40
CA GLU A 45 5.84 3.72 11.88
C GLU A 45 6.66 4.33 10.73
N LYS A 46 7.14 3.49 9.81
CA LYS A 46 7.97 3.95 8.67
C LYS A 46 7.15 4.74 7.66
N ALA A 47 5.93 4.29 7.36
CA ALA A 47 5.03 4.96 6.43
C ALA A 47 4.61 6.35 6.94
N LEU A 48 4.25 6.46 8.22
CA LEU A 48 3.68 7.67 8.80
C LEU A 48 4.73 8.71 9.23
N THR A 49 5.99 8.31 9.45
CA THR A 49 7.01 9.25 9.92
C THR A 49 7.69 10.01 8.79
N ASN A 50 7.45 9.69 7.51
CA ASN A 50 8.02 10.34 6.32
C ASN A 50 9.58 10.46 6.36
N LYS A 51 10.21 9.82 7.36
CA LYS A 51 11.62 9.95 7.76
C LYS A 51 12.45 8.80 7.20
N TYR A 52 11.78 7.72 6.77
CA TYR A 52 12.39 6.49 6.29
C TYR A 52 11.99 6.14 4.84
N LEU A 53 11.29 7.03 4.14
CA LEU A 53 11.13 6.85 2.70
C LEU A 53 12.48 7.09 2.02
N PRO A 54 12.81 6.26 1.01
CA PRO A 54 14.03 6.43 0.26
C PRO A 54 14.09 7.86 -0.29
N LYS A 55 15.21 8.53 -0.08
CA LYS A 55 15.46 9.85 -0.66
C LYS A 55 15.53 9.69 -2.17
N VAL A 56 14.69 10.42 -2.89
CA VAL A 56 14.68 10.42 -4.36
C VAL A 56 15.50 11.62 -4.82
N LYS A 57 16.34 11.43 -5.85
CA LYS A 57 17.01 12.56 -6.50
C LYS A 57 15.96 13.31 -7.31
N ASP A 58 15.86 14.61 -7.08
CA ASP A 58 15.09 15.49 -7.97
C ASP A 58 15.85 15.73 -9.29
N GLU A 59 15.18 16.41 -10.22
CA GLU A 59 15.67 16.85 -11.53
C GLU A 59 16.92 17.74 -11.45
N SER A 60 17.16 18.38 -10.30
CA SER A 60 18.37 19.13 -9.95
C SER A 60 19.45 18.29 -9.26
N GLY A 61 19.21 16.98 -9.06
CA GLY A 61 20.13 16.03 -8.43
C GLY A 61 20.17 16.09 -6.90
N ALA A 62 19.35 16.95 -6.26
CA ALA A 62 19.26 17.04 -4.81
C ALA A 62 18.39 15.92 -4.23
N MET A 63 18.78 15.41 -3.07
CA MET A 63 18.02 14.36 -2.39
C MET A 63 16.80 14.96 -1.69
N LYS A 64 15.62 14.80 -2.29
CA LYS A 64 14.34 15.14 -1.67
C LYS A 64 13.85 13.95 -0.84
N LYS A 65 13.21 14.21 0.31
CA LYS A 65 12.45 13.16 1.02
C LYS A 65 11.45 12.58 0.05
N GLY A 66 11.37 11.24 -0.04
CA GLY A 66 10.28 10.61 -0.77
C GLY A 66 8.95 11.09 -0.18
N ASP A 67 7.97 11.37 -1.04
CA ASP A 67 6.60 11.61 -0.64
C ASP A 67 5.86 10.27 -0.78
N CYS A 68 5.41 9.68 0.32
CA CYS A 68 4.51 8.53 0.33
C CYS A 68 3.12 9.04 0.70
N GLN A 69 2.17 8.81 -0.18
CA GLN A 69 0.76 9.02 0.12
C GLN A 69 0.17 7.75 0.70
N LEU A 70 -0.83 7.94 1.58
CA LEU A 70 -1.62 6.87 2.15
C LEU A 70 -3.01 6.87 1.51
N TRP A 71 -3.39 5.73 0.93
CA TRP A 71 -4.66 5.55 0.25
C TRP A 71 -5.61 4.72 1.10
N GLY A 72 -6.70 5.35 1.56
CA GLY A 72 -7.74 4.66 2.32
C GLY A 72 -8.71 3.92 1.39
N ILE A 73 -8.71 2.59 1.43
CA ILE A 73 -9.68 1.76 0.71
C ILE A 73 -10.74 1.30 1.70
N SER A 74 -11.98 1.73 1.51
CA SER A 74 -13.14 1.21 2.23
C SER A 74 -13.96 0.36 1.27
N HIS A 75 -14.03 -0.94 1.55
CA HIS A 75 -14.85 -1.87 0.78
C HIS A 75 -15.84 -2.55 1.71
N GLY A 76 -17.14 -2.39 1.44
CA GLY A 76 -18.19 -3.08 2.18
C GLY A 76 -18.05 -4.58 2.01
N TRP A 77 -18.22 -5.33 3.10
CA TRP A 77 -18.00 -6.77 3.09
C TRP A 77 -19.07 -7.55 3.85
N LEU A 78 -19.53 -8.65 3.26
CA LEU A 78 -20.59 -9.49 3.81
C LEU A 78 -20.32 -11.00 3.65
N SER A 79 -19.07 -11.47 3.77
CA SER A 79 -18.70 -12.89 3.70
C SER A 79 -17.53 -13.28 4.62
N ALA A 80 -17.21 -14.57 4.76
CA ALA A 80 -16.06 -15.04 5.58
C ALA A 80 -14.74 -15.11 4.78
N GLU A 81 -14.81 -15.23 3.46
CA GLU A 81 -13.67 -15.32 2.54
C GLU A 81 -13.59 -14.09 1.64
N HIS A 82 -12.40 -13.78 1.09
CA HIS A 82 -12.22 -12.66 0.16
C HIS A 82 -13.01 -12.89 -1.13
N PRO A 83 -13.98 -12.03 -1.50
CA PRO A 83 -15.04 -12.25 -2.47
C PRO A 83 -14.50 -11.74 -3.82
N ASP A 84 -13.20 -11.95 -4.04
CA ASP A 84 -12.55 -11.63 -5.30
C ASP A 84 -11.81 -12.86 -5.83
N PRO A 85 -12.52 -14.00 -6.01
CA PRO A 85 -11.92 -15.22 -6.56
C PRO A 85 -11.41 -15.01 -7.99
N THR A 86 -11.81 -13.92 -8.64
CA THR A 86 -11.41 -13.55 -10.01
C THR A 86 -10.35 -12.44 -10.07
N GLY A 87 -9.96 -11.84 -8.92
CA GLY A 87 -9.04 -10.71 -8.89
C GLY A 87 -9.59 -9.41 -9.54
N GLN A 88 -10.88 -9.36 -9.84
CA GLN A 88 -11.53 -8.24 -10.53
C GLN A 88 -11.54 -6.98 -9.66
N ARG A 89 -11.75 -7.10 -8.34
CA ARG A 89 -11.73 -5.96 -7.42
C ARG A 89 -10.33 -5.39 -7.29
N VAL A 90 -9.30 -6.23 -7.27
CA VAL A 90 -7.91 -5.76 -7.30
C VAL A 90 -7.65 -4.92 -8.56
N LYS A 91 -8.18 -5.33 -9.73
CA LYS A 91 -8.07 -4.54 -10.97
C LYS A 91 -8.79 -3.20 -10.89
N GLU A 92 -10.00 -3.16 -10.32
CA GLU A 92 -10.77 -1.93 -10.12
C GLU A 92 -10.06 -0.96 -9.15
N ILE A 93 -9.50 -1.48 -8.06
CA ILE A 93 -8.69 -0.70 -7.12
C ILE A 93 -7.50 -0.08 -7.84
N ILE A 94 -6.76 -0.86 -8.63
CA ILE A 94 -5.62 -0.35 -9.40
C ILE A 94 -6.05 0.71 -10.41
N ALA A 95 -7.14 0.49 -11.14
CA ALA A 95 -7.65 1.48 -12.09
C ALA A 95 -7.95 2.83 -11.41
N LYS A 96 -8.50 2.79 -10.18
CA LYS A 96 -8.77 4.01 -9.39
C LYS A 96 -7.49 4.64 -8.84
N LEU A 97 -6.56 3.84 -8.33
CA LEU A 97 -5.25 4.32 -7.88
C LEU A 97 -4.48 4.98 -9.03
N ASP A 98 -4.56 4.42 -10.25
CA ASP A 98 -4.00 5.01 -11.46
C ASP A 98 -4.65 6.34 -11.83
N GLU A 99 -5.98 6.41 -11.78
CA GLU A 99 -6.74 7.64 -12.02
C GLU A 99 -6.33 8.77 -11.06
N PHE A 100 -6.01 8.43 -9.80
CA PHE A 100 -5.56 9.40 -8.79
C PHE A 100 -4.04 9.63 -8.78
N GLY A 101 -3.28 8.98 -9.67
CA GLY A 101 -1.83 9.17 -9.79
C GLY A 101 -1.00 8.52 -8.69
N ALA A 102 -1.49 7.44 -8.10
CA ALA A 102 -0.78 6.70 -7.05
C ALA A 102 0.53 6.09 -7.58
N LYS A 103 1.61 6.30 -6.82
CA LYS A 103 2.96 5.80 -7.13
C LYS A 103 3.18 4.42 -6.55
N ASP A 104 4.12 3.68 -7.12
CA ASP A 104 4.45 2.32 -6.69
C ASP A 104 4.94 2.22 -5.23
N ASP A 105 5.55 3.29 -4.72
CA ASP A 105 6.03 3.39 -3.35
C ASP A 105 5.04 4.06 -2.39
N ASP A 106 3.83 4.39 -2.85
CA ASP A 106 2.70 4.77 -1.98
C ASP A 106 2.13 3.53 -1.28
N ALA A 107 1.31 3.73 -0.25
CA ALA A 107 0.74 2.67 0.59
C ALA A 107 -0.72 2.87 0.97
#